data_AF-A0A0L7LRR7-F1
#
_entry.id   AF-A0A0L7LRR7-F1
#
_cell.length_a   1.000
_cell.length_b   1.000
_cell.length_c   1.000
_cell.angle_alpha   90.00
_cell.angle_beta   90.00
_cell.angle_gamma   90.00
#
_symmetry.space_group_name_H-M   'P 1'
#
loop_
_entity.id
_entity.type
_entity.pdbx_description
1 polymer ?
#
loop_
_entity_poly.entity_id
_entity_poly.type
_entity_poly.pdbx_seq_one_letter_code
_entity_poly.pdbx_strand_id
1 'polypeptide(L)'
;MLSGINQGRVIGQTQFKTRIRRLDKETLIINKQQFNLELQNSFSLLDLSTEDVQQQFSNIENCIQIASSKLKRTSSKLKKLSPETVKLIEERFILAKDITDPQYKHKNREVKRNIRKDIRIYNENTVQIALERNRSLKIAKQGISKGKSWITSIKDNTGKKHQSRDKCNSLSKFKRYRKY
;
A
#
# COMPACT_ATOMS: atom_id res chain seq x y z
N MET A 1 -58.02 12.16 31.24
CA MET A 1 -57.09 13.31 31.29
C MET A 1 -55.80 12.77 31.91
N LEU A 2 -54.63 12.68 31.29
CA LEU A 2 -54.00 13.51 30.26
C LEU A 2 -53.17 12.65 29.27
N SER A 3 -53.15 13.13 28.04
CA SER A 3 -52.20 12.91 26.95
C SER A 3 -50.71 12.87 27.36
N GLY A 4 -49.86 12.11 26.63
CA GLY A 4 -48.42 12.24 26.86
C GLY A 4 -47.43 11.44 26.02
N ILE A 5 -47.51 11.51 24.69
CA ILE A 5 -46.36 11.56 23.76
C ILE A 5 -45.49 10.29 23.58
N ASN A 6 -45.79 9.59 22.48
CA ASN A 6 -44.86 8.80 21.67
C ASN A 6 -43.58 9.60 21.36
N GLN A 7 -42.41 9.10 21.76
CA GLN A 7 -41.15 9.47 21.10
C GLN A 7 -40.61 8.25 20.36
N GLY A 8 -41.07 8.14 19.11
CA GLY A 8 -40.45 7.29 18.10
C GLY A 8 -38.98 7.68 17.97
N ARG A 9 -38.11 6.72 18.24
CA ARG A 9 -36.67 6.85 18.02
C ARG A 9 -36.46 6.98 16.50
N VAL A 10 -36.16 8.19 16.04
CA VAL A 10 -35.75 8.43 14.65
C VAL A 10 -34.44 7.67 14.43
N ILE A 11 -34.53 6.53 13.74
CA ILE A 11 -33.37 5.78 13.24
C ILE A 11 -32.86 6.56 12.01
N GLY A 12 -32.23 7.70 12.28
CA GLY A 12 -31.60 8.54 11.28
C GLY A 12 -30.30 7.92 10.80
N GLN A 13 -30.30 7.46 9.54
CA GLN A 13 -29.15 7.47 8.63
C GLN A 13 -27.84 6.85 9.15
N THR A 14 -27.79 5.52 9.20
CA THR A 14 -26.50 4.78 9.34
C THR A 14 -26.30 3.68 8.30
N GLN A 15 -26.89 3.77 7.11
CA GLN A 15 -26.75 2.73 6.08
C GLN A 15 -25.64 2.99 5.04
N PHE A 16 -25.11 4.22 4.94
CA PHE A 16 -24.14 4.57 3.88
C PHE A 16 -22.69 4.10 4.10
N LYS A 17 -22.31 3.68 5.32
CA LYS A 17 -20.88 3.58 5.68
C LYS A 17 -20.16 2.28 5.29
N THR A 18 -20.85 1.25 4.79
CA THR A 18 -20.24 -0.11 4.72
C THR A 18 -20.28 -0.82 3.37
N ARG A 19 -21.01 -0.37 2.35
CA ARG A 19 -21.17 -1.13 1.09
C ARG A 19 -20.21 -0.74 -0.04
N ILE A 20 -19.86 0.54 -0.14
CA ILE A 20 -18.92 1.00 -1.17
C ILE A 20 -17.49 0.81 -0.65
N ARG A 21 -16.63 0.13 -1.43
CA ARG A 21 -15.20 0.00 -1.11
C ARG A 21 -14.61 1.40 -0.92
N ARG A 22 -14.15 1.72 0.30
CA ARG A 22 -13.41 2.96 0.57
C ARG A 22 -12.10 2.95 -0.21
N LEU A 23 -12.12 3.55 -1.39
CA LEU A 23 -10.93 3.87 -2.16
C LEU A 23 -10.23 5.06 -1.49
N ASP A 24 -8.90 5.04 -1.48
CA ASP A 24 -8.12 6.15 -0.95
C ASP A 24 -8.31 7.39 -1.85
N LYS A 25 -8.30 8.59 -1.27
CA LYS A 25 -8.47 9.85 -2.01
C LYS A 25 -7.41 9.98 -3.11
N GLU A 26 -6.18 9.58 -2.83
CA GLU A 26 -5.08 9.54 -3.80
C GLU A 26 -5.39 8.61 -4.99
N THR A 27 -5.98 7.44 -4.72
CA THR A 27 -6.38 6.48 -5.76
C THR A 27 -7.47 7.03 -6.67
N LEU A 28 -8.43 7.77 -6.11
CA LEU A 28 -9.50 8.41 -6.89
C LEU A 28 -8.99 9.57 -7.74
N ILE A 29 -8.05 10.37 -7.22
CA ILE A 29 -7.45 11.48 -7.98
C ILE A 29 -6.63 10.94 -9.16
N ILE A 30 -5.77 9.95 -8.92
CA ILE A 30 -4.89 9.40 -9.96
C ILE A 30 -5.69 8.66 -11.03
N ASN A 31 -6.69 7.87 -10.65
CA ASN A 31 -7.51 7.09 -11.58
C ASN A 31 -8.79 7.81 -12.02
N LYS A 32 -8.87 9.14 -11.89
CA LYS A 32 -10.10 9.92 -12.15
C LYS A 32 -10.70 9.61 -13.53
N GLN A 33 -9.85 9.58 -14.56
CA GLN A 33 -10.28 9.33 -15.94
C GLN A 33 -10.86 7.91 -16.09
N GLN A 34 -10.16 6.90 -15.57
CA GLN A 34 -10.64 5.51 -15.61
C GLN A 34 -11.93 5.33 -14.82
N PHE A 35 -12.05 5.99 -13.68
CA PHE A 35 -13.27 5.93 -12.86
C PHE A 35 -14.47 6.53 -13.60
N ASN A 36 -14.29 7.70 -14.20
CA ASN A 36 -15.34 8.36 -14.96
C ASN A 36 -15.78 7.53 -16.17
N LEU A 37 -14.84 6.89 -16.87
CA LEU A 37 -15.14 6.01 -17.99
C LEU A 37 -15.95 4.78 -17.55
N GLU A 38 -15.55 4.12 -16.46
CA GLU A 38 -16.28 2.97 -15.92
C GLU A 38 -17.67 3.35 -15.39
N LEU A 39 -17.80 4.55 -14.79
CA LEU A 39 -19.08 5.11 -14.39
C LEU A 39 -19.99 5.32 -15.60
N GLN A 40 -19.51 5.98 -16.64
CA GLN A 40 -20.28 6.21 -17.86
C GLN A 40 -20.76 4.90 -18.49
N ASN A 41 -19.86 3.92 -18.61
CA ASN A 41 -20.20 2.59 -19.14
C ASN A 41 -21.21 1.84 -18.26
N SER A 42 -21.16 2.03 -16.93
CA SER A 42 -22.09 1.37 -16.01
C SER A 42 -23.46 2.06 -16.03
N PHE A 43 -23.50 3.39 -16.15
CA PHE A 43 -24.74 4.16 -16.26
C PHE A 43 -25.44 3.99 -17.61
N SER A 44 -24.70 3.77 -18.71
CA SER A 44 -25.30 3.48 -20.01
C SER A 44 -26.07 2.14 -20.06
N LEU A 45 -25.78 1.23 -19.13
CA LEU A 45 -26.46 -0.06 -19.00
C LEU A 45 -27.59 -0.03 -17.96
N LEU A 46 -27.83 1.13 -17.33
CA LEU A 46 -28.73 1.26 -16.20
C LEU A 46 -30.14 1.49 -16.73
N ASP A 47 -31.00 0.50 -16.55
CA ASP A 47 -32.41 0.61 -16.89
C ASP A 47 -33.17 1.29 -15.74
N LEU A 48 -33.74 2.46 -16.03
CA LEU A 48 -34.55 3.27 -15.13
C LEU A 48 -36.06 3.13 -15.41
N SER A 49 -36.45 2.20 -16.29
CA SER A 49 -37.85 1.95 -16.65
C SER A 49 -38.74 1.45 -15.50
N THR A 50 -38.14 1.07 -14.36
CA THR A 50 -38.85 0.58 -13.18
C THR A 50 -39.54 1.72 -12.43
N GLU A 51 -40.84 1.57 -12.09
CA GLU A 51 -41.58 2.56 -11.30
C GLU A 51 -41.20 2.56 -9.80
N ASP A 52 -40.53 1.51 -9.33
CA ASP A 52 -40.09 1.37 -7.95
C ASP A 52 -38.80 2.17 -7.68
N VAL A 53 -38.96 3.31 -7.00
CA VAL A 53 -37.88 4.21 -6.58
C VAL A 53 -36.80 3.48 -5.77
N GLN A 54 -37.17 2.46 -4.97
CA GLN A 54 -36.21 1.71 -4.16
C GLN A 54 -35.35 0.79 -5.02
N GLN A 55 -35.91 0.23 -6.08
CA GLN A 55 -35.16 -0.56 -7.08
C GLN A 55 -34.25 0.33 -7.91
N GLN A 56 -34.74 1.47 -8.38
CA GLN A 56 -33.92 2.46 -9.08
C GLN A 56 -32.71 2.87 -8.22
N PHE A 57 -32.94 3.17 -6.94
CA PHE A 57 -31.88 3.52 -6.00
C PHE A 57 -30.85 2.39 -5.83
N SER A 58 -31.33 1.16 -5.66
CA SER A 58 -30.46 -0.02 -5.51
C SER A 58 -29.64 -0.30 -6.77
N ASN A 59 -30.21 -0.06 -7.95
CA ASN A 59 -29.52 -0.20 -9.23
C ASN A 59 -28.39 0.83 -9.39
N ILE A 60 -28.65 2.08 -9.00
CA ILE A 60 -27.63 3.14 -8.97
C ILE A 60 -26.51 2.79 -7.99
N GLU A 61 -26.84 2.30 -6.78
CA GLU A 61 -25.85 1.88 -5.79
C GLU A 61 -24.95 0.76 -6.35
N ASN A 62 -25.55 -0.25 -6.98
CA ASN A 62 -24.83 -1.36 -7.59
C ASN A 62 -23.91 -0.89 -8.73
N CYS A 63 -24.36 0.03 -9.59
CA CYS A 63 -23.52 0.57 -10.66
C CYS A 63 -22.30 1.32 -10.13
N ILE A 64 -22.48 2.14 -9.10
CA ILE A 64 -21.36 2.83 -8.43
C ILE A 64 -20.42 1.81 -7.75
N GLN A 65 -20.97 0.75 -7.16
CA GLN A 65 -20.18 -0.30 -6.53
C GLN A 65 -19.36 -1.11 -7.54
N ILE A 66 -19.94 -1.45 -8.70
CA ILE A 66 -19.27 -2.15 -9.79
C ILE A 66 -18.14 -1.27 -10.36
N ALA A 67 -18.44 -0.02 -10.71
CA ALA A 67 -17.44 0.91 -11.24
C ALA A 67 -16.28 1.13 -10.25
N SER A 68 -16.58 1.30 -8.96
CA SER A 68 -15.56 1.45 -7.92
C SER A 68 -14.77 0.15 -7.65
N SER A 69 -15.36 -1.02 -7.86
CA SER A 69 -14.67 -2.31 -7.67
C SER A 69 -13.59 -2.59 -8.72
N LYS A 70 -13.78 -2.08 -9.95
CA LYS A 70 -12.84 -2.21 -11.07
C LYS A 70 -11.61 -1.32 -10.94
N LEU A 71 -11.67 -0.29 -10.09
CA LEU A 71 -10.53 0.57 -9.83
C LEU A 71 -9.41 -0.17 -9.11
N LYS A 72 -8.25 -0.26 -9.76
CA LYS A 72 -7.02 -0.74 -9.12
C LYS A 72 -6.52 0.30 -8.13
N ARG A 73 -6.34 -0.11 -6.87
CA ARG A 73 -5.66 0.72 -5.88
C ARG A 73 -4.27 1.05 -6.38
N THR A 74 -4.00 2.34 -6.56
CA THR A 74 -2.64 2.81 -6.76
C THR A 74 -1.92 2.64 -5.44
N SER A 75 -0.92 1.77 -5.45
CA SER A 75 0.04 1.70 -4.36
C SER A 75 0.90 2.96 -4.46
N SER A 76 0.51 4.04 -3.76
CA SER A 76 1.36 5.24 -3.57
C SER A 76 2.59 4.98 -2.71
N LYS A 77 2.92 3.71 -2.45
CA LYS A 77 4.19 3.33 -1.84
C LYS A 77 5.30 3.91 -2.70
N LEU A 78 5.99 4.88 -2.12
CA LEU A 78 7.27 5.35 -2.61
C LEU A 78 8.10 4.13 -3.03
N LYS A 79 8.55 4.12 -4.28
CA LYS A 79 9.45 3.06 -4.76
C LYS A 79 10.83 3.34 -4.17
N LYS A 80 11.48 2.30 -3.66
CA LYS A 80 12.82 2.41 -3.05
C LYS A 80 13.93 2.65 -4.07
N LEU A 81 13.68 2.30 -5.33
CA LEU A 81 14.63 2.42 -6.43
C LEU A 81 13.99 3.31 -7.49
N SER A 82 14.80 4.20 -8.06
CA SER A 82 14.41 5.04 -9.17
C SER A 82 14.34 4.21 -10.46
N PRO A 83 13.57 4.65 -11.47
CA PRO A 83 13.54 3.99 -12.79
C PRO A 83 14.93 3.87 -13.42
N GLU A 84 15.80 4.88 -13.22
CA GLU A 84 17.18 4.88 -13.72
C GLU A 84 18.00 3.77 -13.08
N THR A 85 17.91 3.59 -11.75
CA THR A 85 18.62 2.51 -11.06
C THR A 85 18.11 1.13 -11.47
N VAL A 86 16.82 1.00 -11.78
CA VAL A 86 16.25 -0.25 -12.31
C VAL A 86 16.86 -0.57 -13.68
N LYS A 87 16.97 0.40 -14.59
CA LYS A 87 17.65 0.23 -15.88
C LYS A 87 19.11 -0.21 -15.72
N LEU A 88 19.85 0.41 -14.79
CA LEU A 88 21.23 0.01 -14.50
C LEU A 88 21.34 -1.45 -14.00
N ILE A 89 20.35 -1.93 -13.24
CA ILE A 89 20.30 -3.32 -12.78
C ILE A 89 20.09 -4.26 -13.97
N GLU A 90 19.23 -3.89 -14.92
CA GLU A 90 18.97 -4.64 -16.16
C GLU A 90 20.23 -4.70 -17.03
N GLU A 91 20.91 -3.57 -17.24
CA GLU A 91 22.19 -3.51 -17.96
C GLU A 91 23.25 -4.41 -17.32
N ARG A 92 23.37 -4.38 -15.99
CA ARG A 92 24.29 -5.26 -15.26
C ARG A 92 23.93 -6.73 -15.45
N PHE A 93 22.64 -7.07 -15.54
CA PHE A 93 22.19 -8.44 -15.75
C PHE A 93 22.60 -8.96 -17.12
N ILE A 94 22.53 -8.12 -18.16
CA ILE A 94 22.99 -8.46 -19.51
C ILE A 94 24.50 -8.76 -19.50
N LEU A 95 25.29 -7.97 -18.78
CA LEU A 95 26.73 -8.13 -18.64
C LEU A 95 27.13 -9.28 -17.68
N ALA A 96 26.19 -9.87 -16.94
CA ALA A 96 26.49 -10.90 -15.94
C ALA A 96 26.94 -12.25 -16.54
N LYS A 97 27.00 -12.37 -17.87
CA LYS A 97 27.51 -13.55 -18.58
C LYS A 97 28.97 -13.83 -18.26
N ASP A 98 29.77 -12.78 -18.03
CA ASP A 98 31.14 -12.91 -17.53
C ASP A 98 31.37 -11.97 -16.34
N ILE A 99 31.44 -12.56 -15.15
CA ILE A 99 31.61 -11.83 -13.88
C ILE A 99 33.04 -11.26 -13.76
N THR A 100 33.99 -11.82 -14.52
CA THR A 100 35.39 -11.40 -14.48
C THR A 100 35.67 -10.17 -15.35
N ASP A 101 34.79 -9.90 -16.32
CA ASP A 101 34.84 -8.76 -17.23
C ASP A 101 34.98 -7.41 -16.47
N PRO A 102 35.99 -6.59 -16.79
CA PRO A 102 36.11 -5.23 -16.29
C PRO A 102 34.85 -4.37 -16.46
N GLN A 103 34.10 -4.52 -17.57
CA GLN A 103 32.87 -3.77 -17.80
C GLN A 103 31.77 -4.16 -16.81
N TYR A 104 31.60 -5.46 -16.57
CA TYR A 104 30.70 -5.95 -15.53
C TYR A 104 31.07 -5.39 -14.16
N LYS A 105 32.36 -5.42 -13.79
CA LYS A 105 32.86 -4.90 -12.51
C LYS A 105 32.56 -3.40 -12.35
N HIS A 106 32.76 -2.62 -13.42
CA HIS A 106 32.43 -1.20 -13.43
C HIS A 106 30.93 -0.97 -13.21
N LYS A 107 30.08 -1.61 -14.03
CA LYS A 107 28.62 -1.48 -13.95
C LYS A 107 28.07 -1.96 -12.60
N ASN A 108 28.64 -3.02 -12.02
CA ASN A 108 28.27 -3.50 -10.69
C ASN A 108 28.58 -2.47 -9.59
N ARG A 109 29.71 -1.76 -9.67
CA ARG A 109 30.02 -0.66 -8.73
C ARG A 109 29.02 0.49 -8.89
N GLU A 110 28.70 0.84 -10.13
CA GLU A 110 27.73 1.89 -10.46
C GLU A 110 26.33 1.56 -9.91
N VAL A 111 25.81 0.35 -10.17
CA VAL A 111 24.53 -0.13 -9.62
C VAL A 111 24.52 -0.05 -8.10
N LYS A 112 25.57 -0.55 -7.42
CA LYS A 112 25.65 -0.50 -5.95
C LYS A 112 25.66 0.94 -5.42
N ARG A 113 26.29 1.88 -6.12
CA ARG A 113 26.29 3.30 -5.74
C ARG A 113 24.89 3.90 -5.89
N ASN A 114 24.22 3.68 -7.02
CA ASN A 114 22.88 4.22 -7.26
C ASN A 114 21.83 3.62 -6.31
N ILE A 115 21.86 2.31 -6.05
CA ILE A 115 20.99 1.67 -5.04
C ILE A 115 21.16 2.34 -3.67
N ARG A 116 22.39 2.62 -3.23
CA ARG A 116 22.62 3.30 -1.95
C ARG A 116 22.09 4.73 -1.93
N LYS A 117 22.25 5.46 -3.04
CA LYS A 117 21.72 6.81 -3.22
C LYS A 117 20.19 6.81 -3.13
N ASP A 118 19.53 5.93 -3.87
CA ASP A 118 18.07 5.83 -3.88
C ASP A 118 17.50 5.43 -2.52
N ILE A 119 18.15 4.47 -1.84
CA ILE A 119 17.74 4.08 -0.48
C ILE A 119 17.86 5.27 0.48
N ARG A 120 18.91 6.10 0.36
CA ARG A 120 19.08 7.30 1.18
C ARG A 120 17.93 8.28 0.92
N ILE A 121 17.69 8.63 -0.35
CA ILE A 121 16.61 9.56 -0.76
C ILE A 121 15.25 9.03 -0.30
N TYR A 122 14.98 7.74 -0.49
CA TYR A 122 13.74 7.12 -0.04
C TYR A 122 13.54 7.25 1.47
N ASN A 123 14.59 7.01 2.27
CA ASN A 123 14.53 7.13 3.72
C ASN A 123 14.32 8.59 4.15
N GLU A 124 15.02 9.53 3.52
CA GLU A 124 14.86 10.98 3.75
C GLU A 124 13.41 11.40 3.48
N ASN A 125 12.87 11.06 2.31
CA ASN A 125 11.47 11.33 1.97
C ASN A 125 10.49 10.68 2.95
N THR A 126 10.78 9.46 3.40
CA THR A 126 9.93 8.77 4.38
C THR A 126 9.92 9.50 5.73
N VAL A 127 11.07 9.99 6.18
CA VAL A 127 11.19 10.79 7.41
C VAL A 127 10.47 12.12 7.25
N GLN A 128 10.69 12.81 6.13
CA GLN A 128 10.04 14.09 5.82
C GLN A 128 8.51 13.95 5.83
N ILE A 129 7.95 12.99 5.09
CA ILE A 129 6.51 12.72 5.07
C ILE A 129 5.99 12.37 6.47
N ALA A 130 6.75 11.61 7.26
CA ALA A 130 6.35 11.25 8.62
C ALA A 130 6.32 12.47 9.55
N LEU A 131 7.22 13.44 9.37
CA LEU A 131 7.22 14.69 10.11
C LEU A 131 6.07 15.61 9.66
N GLU A 132 5.86 15.75 8.35
CA GLU A 132 4.79 16.60 7.78
C GLU A 132 3.38 16.11 8.15
N ARG A 133 3.15 14.79 8.14
CA ARG A 133 1.83 14.21 8.42
C ARG A 133 1.47 14.14 9.90
N ASN A 134 2.44 14.21 10.81
CA ASN A 134 2.20 13.98 12.23
C ASN A 134 2.57 15.20 13.07
N ARG A 135 1.61 15.69 13.85
CA ARG A 135 1.80 16.82 14.77
C ARG A 135 2.78 16.54 15.92
N SER A 136 3.08 15.28 16.21
CA SER A 136 3.98 14.87 17.30
C SER A 136 5.08 13.94 16.80
N LEU A 137 6.30 14.21 17.25
CA LEU A 137 7.49 13.37 17.05
C LEU A 137 7.28 11.91 17.48
N LYS A 138 6.52 11.67 18.55
CA LYS A 138 6.19 10.32 19.02
C LYS A 138 5.44 9.53 17.95
N ILE A 139 4.46 10.17 17.32
CA ILE A 139 3.61 9.55 16.28
C ILE A 139 4.40 9.44 14.97
N ALA A 140 5.19 10.45 14.60
CA ALA A 140 6.08 10.41 13.44
C ALA A 140 7.07 9.23 13.50
N LYS A 141 7.71 9.03 14.66
CA LYS A 141 8.62 7.91 14.91
C LYS A 141 7.93 6.56 14.74
N GLN A 142 6.69 6.43 15.21
CA GLN A 142 5.90 5.23 15.03
C GLN A 142 5.55 4.98 13.56
N GLY A 143 5.25 6.04 12.79
CA GLY A 143 5.04 5.98 11.35
C GLY A 143 6.25 5.44 10.58
N ILE A 144 7.47 5.87 10.92
CA ILE A 144 8.72 5.38 10.32
C ILE A 144 9.01 3.91 10.67
N SER A 145 8.48 3.44 11.82
CA SER A 145 8.60 2.04 12.25
C SER A 145 7.54 1.11 11.66
N LYS A 146 6.59 1.63 10.87
CA LYS A 146 5.49 0.85 10.31
C LYS A 146 6.03 -0.25 9.39
N GLY A 147 5.81 -1.51 9.77
CA GLY A 147 6.33 -2.70 9.07
C GLY A 147 7.67 -3.23 9.58
N LYS A 148 8.31 -2.55 10.54
CA LYS A 148 9.44 -3.10 11.31
C LYS A 148 8.87 -3.82 12.53
N SER A 149 8.89 -5.15 12.53
CA SER A 149 8.54 -5.95 13.70
C SER A 149 9.79 -6.30 14.51
N TRP A 150 9.63 -6.33 15.83
CA TRP A 150 10.66 -6.87 16.71
C TRP A 150 10.66 -8.40 16.60
N ILE A 151 11.84 -9.00 16.38
CA ILE A 151 12.00 -10.44 16.53
C ILE A 151 12.05 -10.73 18.03
N THR A 152 10.94 -11.16 18.59
CA THR A 152 10.81 -11.48 20.02
C THR A 152 11.40 -12.85 20.37
N SER A 153 11.51 -13.74 19.38
CA SER A 153 12.18 -15.02 19.52
C SER A 153 12.56 -15.62 18.17
N ILE A 154 13.56 -16.50 18.18
CA ILE A 154 13.96 -17.26 16.99
C ILE A 154 14.30 -18.71 17.39
N LYS A 155 13.90 -19.67 16.56
CA LYS A 155 14.33 -21.07 16.72
C LYS A 155 15.66 -21.29 16.01
N ASP A 156 16.59 -21.93 16.68
CA ASP A 156 17.83 -22.40 16.07
C ASP A 156 17.59 -23.64 15.19
N ASN A 157 18.67 -24.17 14.59
CA ASN A 157 18.59 -25.33 13.70
C ASN A 157 18.27 -26.63 14.46
N THR A 158 18.40 -26.62 15.80
CA THR A 158 18.05 -27.74 16.69
C THR A 158 16.61 -27.63 17.21
N GLY A 159 15.86 -26.59 16.80
CA GLY A 159 14.49 -26.35 17.23
C GLY A 159 14.34 -25.60 18.56
N LYS A 160 15.44 -25.32 19.27
CA LYS A 160 15.43 -24.61 20.54
C LYS A 160 15.14 -23.12 20.33
N LYS A 161 14.17 -22.61 21.09
CA LYS A 161 13.69 -21.22 21.01
C LYS A 161 14.58 -20.32 21.86
N HIS A 162 15.16 -19.30 21.24
CA HIS A 162 15.93 -18.26 21.90
C HIS A 162 15.13 -16.97 21.94
N GLN A 163 15.08 -16.31 23.08
CA GLN A 163 14.41 -15.01 23.29
C GLN A 163 15.39 -13.88 23.64
N SER A 164 16.63 -14.23 23.99
CA SER A 164 17.70 -13.26 24.21
C SER A 164 17.96 -12.48 22.91
N ARG A 165 18.05 -11.16 23.04
CA ARG A 165 18.20 -10.23 21.92
C ARG A 165 19.47 -10.46 21.11
N ASP A 166 20.58 -10.72 21.78
CA ASP A 166 21.88 -10.93 21.12
C ASP A 166 21.87 -12.24 20.33
N LYS A 167 21.29 -13.30 20.91
CA LYS A 167 21.08 -14.59 20.22
C LYS A 167 20.10 -14.48 19.06
N CYS A 168 19.02 -13.71 19.22
CA CYS A 168 18.06 -13.48 18.13
C CYS A 168 18.73 -12.74 16.96
N ASN A 169 19.53 -11.72 17.25
CA ASN A 169 20.24 -10.94 16.24
C ASN A 169 21.29 -11.78 15.50
N SER A 170 22.11 -12.55 16.21
CA SER A 170 23.14 -13.40 15.60
C SER A 170 22.55 -14.49 14.70
N LEU A 171 21.53 -15.21 15.18
CA LEU A 171 20.83 -16.24 14.40
C LEU A 171 20.10 -15.65 13.19
N SER A 172 19.54 -14.44 13.30
CA SER A 172 18.87 -13.77 12.18
C SER A 172 19.83 -13.36 11.06
N LYS A 173 21.08 -13.01 11.41
CA LYS A 173 22.15 -12.72 10.43
C LYS A 173 22.53 -14.01 9.71
N PHE A 174 22.81 -15.07 10.47
CA PHE A 174 23.22 -16.37 9.92
C PHE A 174 22.19 -16.97 8.94
N LYS A 175 20.88 -16.92 9.26
CA LYS A 175 19.83 -17.40 8.34
C LYS A 175 19.68 -16.56 7.06
N ARG A 176 20.06 -15.29 7.08
CA ARG A 176 19.97 -14.39 5.91
C ARG A 176 21.02 -14.70 4.86
N TYR A 177 22.20 -15.20 5.27
CA TYR A 177 23.28 -15.55 4.36
C TYR A 177 23.13 -16.93 3.72
N ARG A 178 22.24 -17.79 4.23
CA ARG A 178 22.00 -19.14 3.70
C ARG A 178 21.01 -19.21 2.53
N LYS A 179 20.52 -18.05 2.07
CA LYS A 179 19.49 -17.90 1.02
C LYS A 179 20.04 -17.35 -0.31
N TYR A 180 21.36 -17.28 -0.42
CA TYR A 180 22.10 -16.90 -1.63
C TYR A 180 23.16 -17.93 -1.91
#